data_AF-A0A167D3B3-F1
#
_entry.id   AF-A0A167D3B3-F1
#
_cell.length_a   1.000
_cell.length_b   1.000
_cell.length_c   1.000
_cell.angle_alpha   90.00
_cell.angle_beta   90.00
_cell.angle_gamma   90.00
#
_symmetry.space_group_name_H-M   'P 1'
#
loop_
_entity.id
_entity.type
_entity.pdbx_description
1 polymer ?
#
loop_
_entity_poly.entity_id
_entity_poly.type
_entity_poly.pdbx_seq_one_letter_code
_entity_poly.pdbx_strand_id
1 'polypeptide(L)'
;MAVGQVGFKKDKQVKKVHVETRVNAIINRLNKTKTESFPDLQKERADYDKEQARTEVERRQQRLKKEAKLARERKELAHQKKHAYDSMFDEEQVRHSSNQFRPDDWEDDFM
;
A
#
# COMPACT_ATOMS: atom_id res chain seq x y z
N MET A 1 24.50 -26.03 -44.43
CA MET A 1 23.80 -24.73 -44.27
C MET A 1 24.87 -23.65 -44.24
N ALA A 2 24.79 -22.63 -45.11
CA ALA A 2 25.82 -21.60 -45.18
C ALA A 2 25.75 -20.69 -43.95
N VAL A 3 26.91 -20.23 -43.47
CA VAL A 3 27.00 -19.30 -42.34
C VAL A 3 26.23 -18.02 -42.69
N GLY A 4 25.24 -17.65 -41.86
CA GLY A 4 24.38 -16.48 -42.09
C GLY A 4 22.98 -16.76 -42.67
N GLN A 5 22.62 -18.03 -42.88
CA GLN A 5 21.26 -18.38 -43.30
C GLN A 5 20.25 -18.20 -42.16
N VAL A 6 19.44 -17.14 -42.21
CA VAL A 6 18.31 -16.89 -41.31
C VAL A 6 17.00 -17.39 -41.93
N GLY A 7 16.28 -18.23 -41.20
CA GLY A 7 15.00 -18.82 -41.63
C GLY A 7 13.84 -18.39 -40.74
N PHE A 8 12.63 -18.32 -41.31
CA PHE A 8 11.42 -18.04 -40.54
C PHE A 8 10.86 -19.32 -39.91
N LYS A 9 10.39 -19.24 -38.66
CA LYS A 9 9.76 -20.37 -37.95
C LYS A 9 8.43 -20.80 -38.59
N LYS A 10 7.70 -19.88 -39.21
CA LYS A 10 6.39 -20.11 -39.84
C LYS A 10 6.28 -19.33 -41.16
N ASP A 11 6.59 -19.98 -42.28
CA ASP A 11 6.56 -19.33 -43.61
C ASP A 11 5.17 -18.83 -44.02
N LYS A 12 4.09 -19.49 -43.56
CA LYS A 12 2.70 -19.09 -43.85
C LYS A 12 2.32 -17.74 -43.23
N GLN A 13 3.07 -17.27 -42.23
CA GLN A 13 2.84 -15.97 -41.58
C GLN A 13 3.68 -14.85 -42.22
N VAL A 14 4.55 -15.18 -43.18
CA VAL A 14 5.41 -14.19 -43.85
C VAL A 14 4.63 -13.57 -45.01
N LYS A 15 4.36 -12.27 -44.92
CA LYS A 15 3.83 -11.49 -46.03
C LYS A 15 4.92 -11.27 -47.07
N LYS A 16 4.82 -11.94 -48.21
CA LYS A 16 5.73 -11.76 -49.36
C LYS A 16 5.09 -10.78 -50.34
N VAL A 17 5.86 -9.77 -50.76
CA VAL A 17 5.43 -8.77 -51.74
C VAL A 17 6.37 -8.85 -52.93
N HIS A 18 5.82 -8.98 -54.14
CA HIS A 18 6.61 -8.93 -55.37
C HIS A 18 6.97 -7.47 -55.68
N VAL A 19 8.25 -7.22 -55.96
CA VAL A 19 8.76 -5.89 -56.30
C VAL A 19 9.41 -6.00 -57.67
N GLU A 20 8.77 -5.42 -58.69
CA GLU A 20 9.20 -5.52 -60.08
C GLU A 20 10.55 -4.83 -60.35
N THR A 21 10.76 -3.65 -59.75
CA THR A 21 12.02 -2.90 -59.89
C THR A 21 12.46 -2.29 -58.57
N ARG A 22 13.75 -2.41 -58.26
CA ARG A 22 14.33 -1.84 -57.05
C ARG A 22 14.77 -0.40 -57.29
N VAL A 23 14.04 0.56 -56.74
CA VAL A 23 14.40 1.99 -56.83
C VAL A 23 15.22 2.41 -55.61
N ASN A 24 16.54 2.52 -55.79
CA ASN A 24 17.50 2.84 -54.71
C ASN A 24 17.25 4.23 -54.08
N ALA A 25 16.77 5.21 -54.86
CA ALA A 25 16.49 6.55 -54.34
C ALA A 25 15.40 6.54 -53.25
N ILE A 26 14.36 5.73 -53.43
CA ILE A 26 13.25 5.60 -52.47
C ILE A 26 13.75 4.92 -51.19
N ILE A 27 14.52 3.84 -51.33
CA ILE A 27 15.11 3.10 -50.21
C ILE A 27 16.02 4.02 -49.38
N ASN A 28 16.88 4.79 -50.03
CA ASN A 28 17.78 5.73 -49.36
C ASN A 28 17.03 6.82 -48.60
N ARG A 29 15.90 7.31 -49.13
CA ARG A 29 15.04 8.26 -48.42
C ARG A 29 14.36 7.62 -47.21
N LEU A 30 13.85 6.40 -47.35
CA LEU A 30 13.18 5.66 -46.26
C LEU A 30 14.14 5.30 -45.13
N ASN A 31 15.36 4.87 -45.46
CA ASN A 31 16.39 4.55 -44.47
C ASN A 31 16.84 5.80 -43.70
N LYS A 32 16.89 6.97 -44.36
CA LYS A 32 17.20 8.25 -43.71
C LYS A 32 16.12 8.67 -42.70
N THR A 33 14.87 8.26 -42.90
CA THR A 33 13.75 8.57 -41.99
C THR A 33 13.50 7.47 -40.96
N LYS A 34 14.24 6.36 -41.00
CA LYS A 34 14.03 5.22 -40.11
C LYS A 34 14.56 5.59 -38.71
N THR A 35 13.65 5.81 -37.77
CA THR A 35 13.97 5.96 -36.36
C THR A 35 13.90 4.60 -35.67
N GLU A 36 15.05 4.05 -35.29
CA GLU A 36 15.11 2.86 -34.44
C GLU A 36 15.38 3.31 -33.01
N SER A 37 14.37 3.19 -32.15
CA SER A 37 14.57 3.30 -30.71
C SER A 37 15.01 1.95 -30.19
N PHE A 38 16.11 1.91 -29.44
CA PHE A 38 16.56 0.75 -28.69
C PHE A 38 16.45 1.06 -27.19
N PRO A 39 15.26 0.96 -26.58
CA PRO A 39 15.14 1.07 -25.15
C PRO A 39 15.92 -0.07 -24.50
N ASP A 40 16.65 0.26 -23.43
CA ASP A 40 17.24 -0.76 -22.55
C ASP A 40 16.12 -1.41 -21.73
N LEU A 41 15.61 -2.53 -22.23
CA LEU A 41 14.53 -3.30 -21.61
C LEU A 41 14.92 -3.83 -20.22
N GLN A 42 16.22 -4.03 -19.95
CA GLN A 42 16.65 -4.48 -18.63
C GLN A 42 16.51 -3.38 -17.59
N LYS A 43 16.86 -2.14 -17.97
CA LYS A 43 16.70 -0.98 -17.10
C LYS A 43 15.23 -0.68 -16.80
N GLU A 44 14.38 -0.68 -17.82
CA GLU A 44 12.94 -0.44 -17.66
C GLU A 44 12.30 -1.46 -16.71
N ARG A 45 12.65 -2.74 -16.87
CA ARG A 45 12.19 -3.80 -15.97
C ARG A 45 12.69 -3.59 -14.53
N ALA A 46 13.96 -3.25 -14.37
CA ALA A 46 14.54 -3.03 -13.04
C ALA A 46 13.89 -1.84 -12.31
N ASP A 47 13.54 -0.78 -13.04
CA ASP A 47 12.87 0.38 -12.47
C ASP A 47 11.41 0.06 -12.11
N TYR A 48 10.70 -0.69 -12.95
CA TYR A 48 9.37 -1.20 -12.63
C TYR A 48 9.36 -2.09 -11.37
N ASP A 49 10.30 -3.04 -11.27
CA ASP A 49 10.38 -3.96 -10.12
C ASP A 49 10.69 -3.19 -8.81
N LYS A 50 11.52 -2.14 -8.88
CA LYS A 50 11.80 -1.26 -7.73
C LYS A 50 10.57 -0.47 -7.29
N GLU A 51 9.79 0.06 -8.23
CA GLU A 51 8.56 0.78 -7.92
C GLU A 51 7.56 -0.13 -7.24
N GLN A 52 7.34 -1.34 -7.78
CA GLN A 52 6.49 -2.34 -7.17
C GLN A 52 6.95 -2.64 -5.74
N ALA A 53 8.23 -2.95 -5.52
CA ALA A 53 8.76 -3.22 -4.19
C ALA A 53 8.52 -2.07 -3.18
N ARG A 54 8.69 -0.80 -3.61
CA ARG A 54 8.41 0.37 -2.76
C ARG A 54 6.94 0.44 -2.35
N THR A 55 6.03 0.28 -3.31
CA THR A 55 4.58 0.32 -3.01
C THR A 55 4.16 -0.80 -2.07
N GLU A 56 4.75 -1.98 -2.17
CA GLU A 56 4.46 -3.10 -1.28
C GLU A 56 4.93 -2.85 0.16
N VAL A 57 6.12 -2.28 0.32
CA VAL A 57 6.67 -1.89 1.63
C VAL A 57 5.78 -0.83 2.28
N GLU A 58 5.39 0.21 1.53
CA GLU A 58 4.49 1.25 2.03
C GLU A 58 3.15 0.69 2.45
N ARG A 59 2.54 -0.18 1.63
CA ARG A 59 1.29 -0.88 1.94
C ARG A 59 1.41 -1.71 3.22
N ARG A 60 2.52 -2.42 3.41
CA ARG A 60 2.77 -3.22 4.63
C ARG A 60 2.90 -2.31 5.86
N GLN A 61 3.66 -1.22 5.76
CA GLN A 61 3.81 -0.26 6.85
C GLN A 61 2.48 0.40 7.23
N GLN A 62 1.66 0.77 6.24
CA GLN A 62 0.33 1.33 6.50
C GLN A 62 -0.58 0.33 7.21
N ARG A 63 -0.56 -0.95 6.82
CA ARG A 63 -1.30 -2.02 7.52
C ARG A 63 -0.86 -2.15 8.98
N LEU A 64 0.45 -2.23 9.23
CA LEU A 64 1.01 -2.32 10.58
C LEU A 64 0.64 -1.11 11.45
N LYS A 65 0.69 0.11 10.89
CA LYS A 65 0.27 1.34 11.59
C LYS A 65 -1.21 1.31 11.95
N LYS A 66 -2.08 0.87 11.02
CA LYS A 66 -3.53 0.74 11.28
C LYS A 66 -3.82 -0.29 12.37
N GLU A 67 -3.18 -1.45 12.31
CA GLU A 67 -3.32 -2.51 13.30
C GLU A 67 -2.83 -2.06 14.69
N ALA A 68 -1.69 -1.35 14.75
CA ALA A 68 -1.17 -0.80 15.99
C ALA A 68 -2.12 0.24 16.62
N LYS A 69 -2.75 1.10 15.81
CA LYS A 69 -3.77 2.05 16.29
C LYS A 69 -4.98 1.33 16.86
N LEU A 70 -5.53 0.36 16.12
CA LEU A 70 -6.67 -0.43 16.58
C LEU A 70 -6.35 -1.20 17.88
N ALA A 71 -5.13 -1.74 18.00
CA ALA A 71 -4.70 -2.41 19.21
C ALA A 71 -4.59 -1.46 20.41
N ARG A 72 -4.14 -0.21 20.20
CA ARG A 72 -4.13 0.83 21.25
C ARG A 72 -5.54 1.21 21.69
N GLU A 73 -6.42 1.50 20.74
CA GLU A 73 -7.83 1.82 21.02
C GLU A 73 -8.53 0.69 21.80
N ARG A 74 -8.29 -0.58 21.40
CA ARG A 74 -8.81 -1.74 22.13
C ARG A 74 -8.24 -1.85 23.54
N LYS A 75 -6.95 -1.57 23.73
CA LYS A 75 -6.32 -1.58 25.06
C LYS A 75 -6.86 -0.46 25.94
N GLU A 76 -7.02 0.75 25.39
CA GLU A 76 -7.59 1.90 26.11
C GLU A 76 -9.03 1.63 26.50
N LEU A 77 -9.86 1.09 25.60
CA LEU A 77 -11.23 0.71 25.92
C LEU A 77 -11.30 -0.39 26.98
N ALA A 78 -10.41 -1.40 26.90
CA ALA A 78 -10.33 -2.44 27.90
C ALA A 78 -9.89 -1.89 29.27
N HIS A 79 -8.95 -0.95 29.28
CA HIS A 79 -8.51 -0.25 30.49
C HIS A 79 -9.65 0.58 31.08
N GLN A 80 -10.33 1.40 30.28
CA GLN A 80 -11.50 2.17 30.70
C GLN A 80 -12.57 1.26 31.31
N LYS A 81 -12.89 0.13 30.68
CA LYS A 81 -13.86 -0.85 31.21
C LYS A 81 -13.42 -1.48 32.54
N LYS A 82 -12.14 -1.78 32.70
CA LYS A 82 -11.59 -2.37 33.94
C LYS A 82 -11.55 -1.36 35.08
N HIS A 83 -11.15 -0.13 34.80
CA HIS A 83 -11.04 0.95 35.78
C HIS A 83 -12.33 1.78 35.91
N ALA A 84 -13.42 1.41 35.24
CA ALA A 84 -14.70 2.13 35.28
C ALA A 84 -15.31 2.22 36.69
N TYR A 85 -14.96 1.30 37.58
CA TYR A 85 -15.47 1.22 38.95
C TYR A 85 -14.37 1.42 40.01
N ASP A 86 -13.15 1.78 39.59
CA ASP A 86 -12.01 1.95 40.50
C ASP A 86 -12.29 3.06 41.51
N SER A 87 -12.86 4.18 41.04
CA SER A 87 -13.22 5.33 41.87
C SER A 87 -14.63 5.25 42.51
N MET A 88 -15.38 4.16 42.30
CA MET A 88 -16.74 4.01 42.88
C MET A 88 -16.72 3.41 44.29
N PHE A 89 -15.60 2.84 44.72
CA PHE A 89 -15.45 2.22 46.04
C PHE A 89 -14.35 2.88 46.88
N ASP A 90 -13.97 4.11 46.55
CA ASP A 90 -13.04 4.87 47.37
C ASP A 90 -13.60 5.04 48.79
N GLU A 91 -12.74 4.88 49.80
CA GLU A 91 -13.15 4.94 51.21
C GLU A 91 -13.90 6.22 51.55
N GLU A 92 -13.54 7.34 50.91
CA GLU A 92 -14.23 8.62 51.07
C GLU A 92 -15.66 8.58 50.50
N GLN A 93 -15.87 8.02 49.30
CA GLN A 93 -17.20 7.86 48.71
C GLN A 93 -18.08 6.91 49.54
N VAL A 94 -17.51 5.82 50.01
CA VAL A 94 -18.21 4.85 50.88
C VAL A 94 -18.59 5.51 52.21
N ARG A 95 -17.69 6.31 52.82
CA ARG A 95 -17.97 7.07 54.04
C ARG A 95 -19.08 8.11 53.84
N HIS A 96 -19.05 8.87 52.74
CA HIS A 96 -20.09 9.86 52.42
C HIS A 96 -21.47 9.23 52.15
N SER A 97 -21.51 8.01 51.60
CA SER A 97 -22.77 7.27 51.39
C SER A 97 -23.30 6.57 52.65
N SER A 98 -22.48 6.47 53.70
CA SER A 98 -22.83 5.74 54.93
C SER A 98 -23.53 6.65 55.93
N ASN A 99 -24.69 6.20 56.43
CA ASN A 99 -25.43 6.90 57.48
C ASN A 99 -24.74 6.84 58.86
N GLN A 100 -23.63 6.11 59.00
CA GLN A 100 -22.91 5.98 60.26
C GLN A 100 -21.87 7.10 60.50
N PHE A 101 -21.45 7.81 59.46
CA PHE A 101 -20.42 8.86 59.53
C PHE A 101 -20.99 10.23 59.14
N ARG A 102 -22.17 10.56 59.67
CA ARG A 102 -22.82 11.87 59.46
C ARG A 102 -22.33 12.88 60.49
N PRO A 103 -22.12 14.15 60.10
CA PRO A 103 -21.83 15.22 61.05
C PRO A 103 -23.09 15.54 61.87
N ASP A 104 -22.93 16.01 63.12
CA ASP A 104 -24.02 16.19 64.11
C ASP A 104 -25.10 17.20 63.67
N ASP A 105 -24.81 18.00 62.64
CA ASP A 105 -25.58 19.05 61.99
C ASP A 105 -26.46 18.55 60.82
N TRP A 106 -26.59 17.23 60.63
CA TRP A 106 -27.37 16.65 59.53
C TRP A 106 -28.90 16.90 59.57
N GLU A 107 -29.45 17.34 60.71
CA GLU A 107 -30.87 17.68 60.86
C GLU A 107 -31.19 19.15 60.50
N ASP A 108 -30.19 20.03 60.40
CA ASP A 108 -30.40 21.47 60.15
C ASP A 108 -30.81 21.78 58.69
N ASP A 109 -30.47 20.91 57.73
CA ASP A 109 -30.83 21.05 56.30
C ASP A 109 -32.28 20.61 55.99
N PHE A 110 -33.04 20.07 56.96
CA PHE A 110 -34.42 19.58 56.79
C PHE A 110 -35.49 20.45 57.48
N MET A 111 -35.08 21.55 58.13
CA MET A 111 -35.94 22.58 58.74
C MET A 111 -36.02 23.82 57.84
#